data_AF-A0A2W0AXS6-F1
#
_entry.id   AF-A0A2W0AXS6-F1
#
_cell.length_a   1.000
_cell.length_b   1.000
_cell.length_c   1.000
_cell.angle_alpha   90.00
_cell.angle_beta   90.00
_cell.angle_gamma   90.00
#
_symmetry.space_group_name_H-M   'P 1'
#
loop_
_entity.id
_entity.type
_entity.pdbx_description
1 polymer ?
#
loop_
_entity_poly.entity_id
_entity_poly.type
_entity_poly.pdbx_seq_one_letter_code
_entity_poly.pdbx_strand_id
1 'polypeptide(L)'
;MSVFRFGAILLIATASFAQSPQPNPAGLTAEAIMARVAANQDRSEALRKQYVYKQHIHILTHKRGGKLMREETADYNVVPTPDGTKKKLTLLTGRYWHKGRYEQFTGEPTPEKDSFDGDLINDLRDDLSDDKAKDGLARRWFPLTSEEQNDYAFKLLGQEVQQGRSVYHIRFQPKDKDEVPWAGEAYIDAAEFEPVRVFTKLAGRIPLMIRTLLGINVPGIGFNVVYQRQPDGVWFPATLGTEFR
;
A
#
# COMPACT_ATOMS: atom_id res chain seq x y z
N MET A 1 54.04 4.15 -40.08
CA MET A 1 52.90 4.60 -39.24
C MET A 1 51.64 3.88 -39.71
N SER A 2 50.80 3.50 -38.75
CA SER A 2 49.45 2.90 -38.83
C SER A 2 49.33 1.40 -39.14
N VAL A 3 49.22 0.63 -38.05
CA VAL A 3 48.55 -0.67 -37.98
C VAL A 3 47.11 -0.42 -37.54
N PHE A 4 46.14 -0.71 -38.39
CA PHE A 4 44.72 -0.68 -38.04
C PHE A 4 44.34 -1.97 -37.31
N ARG A 5 44.01 -1.87 -36.02
CA ARG A 5 43.39 -2.94 -35.22
C ARG A 5 41.87 -2.86 -35.38
N PHE A 6 41.25 -3.86 -35.99
CA PHE A 6 39.81 -4.06 -35.91
C PHE A 6 39.48 -4.74 -34.58
N GLY A 7 38.85 -4.00 -33.66
CA GLY A 7 38.25 -4.56 -32.45
C GLY A 7 36.85 -5.07 -32.77
N ALA A 8 36.61 -6.36 -32.55
CA ALA A 8 35.28 -6.96 -32.59
C ALA A 8 34.55 -6.63 -31.28
N ILE A 9 33.45 -5.87 -31.37
CA ILE A 9 32.54 -5.64 -30.25
C ILE A 9 31.52 -6.78 -30.24
N LEU A 10 31.59 -7.64 -29.22
CA LEU A 10 30.61 -8.68 -28.96
C LEU A 10 29.38 -8.05 -28.26
N LEU A 11 28.29 -7.87 -28.99
CA LEU A 11 26.99 -7.49 -28.45
C LEU A 11 26.37 -8.70 -27.74
N ILE A 12 26.43 -8.72 -26.40
CA ILE A 12 25.68 -9.68 -25.59
C ILE A 12 24.25 -9.15 -25.47
N ALA A 13 23.33 -9.72 -26.23
CA ALA A 13 21.90 -9.49 -26.09
C ALA A 13 21.42 -10.20 -24.81
N THR A 14 21.22 -9.45 -23.73
CA THR A 14 20.53 -9.96 -22.53
C THR A 14 19.03 -10.05 -22.85
N ALA A 15 18.54 -11.25 -23.15
CA ALA A 15 17.12 -11.52 -23.23
C ALA A 15 16.51 -11.38 -21.83
N SER A 16 15.76 -10.29 -21.59
CA SER A 16 14.88 -10.18 -20.44
C SER A 16 13.71 -11.14 -20.64
N PHE A 17 13.82 -12.35 -20.08
CA PHE A 17 12.68 -13.25 -19.98
C PHE A 17 11.68 -12.68 -18.97
N ALA A 18 10.55 -12.19 -19.46
CA ALA A 18 9.36 -12.07 -18.63
C ALA A 18 8.94 -13.49 -18.21
N GLN A 19 9.28 -13.89 -16.98
CA GLN A 19 8.92 -15.20 -16.46
C GLN A 19 7.39 -15.30 -16.37
N SER A 20 6.82 -16.24 -17.11
CA SER A 20 5.41 -16.60 -16.99
C SER A 20 5.17 -17.30 -15.64
N PRO A 21 3.96 -17.19 -15.04
CA PRO A 21 3.64 -17.86 -13.79
C PRO A 21 3.93 -19.36 -13.88
N GLN A 22 4.75 -19.88 -12.96
CA GLN A 22 5.07 -21.29 -12.89
C GLN A 22 3.90 -22.07 -12.25
N PRO A 23 3.65 -23.32 -12.66
CA PRO A 23 2.72 -24.21 -11.97
C PRO A 23 3.11 -24.33 -10.49
N ASN A 24 2.12 -24.37 -9.59
CA ASN A 24 2.37 -24.53 -8.16
C ASN A 24 3.06 -25.89 -7.89
N PRO A 25 4.37 -25.91 -7.55
CA PRO A 25 5.13 -27.13 -7.34
C PRO A 25 4.75 -27.85 -6.03
N ALA A 26 4.05 -27.18 -5.10
CA ALA A 26 3.65 -27.73 -3.81
C ALA A 26 2.20 -28.28 -3.80
N GLY A 27 1.43 -28.13 -4.89
CA GLY A 27 0.05 -28.60 -4.97
C GLY A 27 -0.93 -27.94 -3.98
N LEU A 28 -0.53 -26.84 -3.34
CA LEU A 28 -1.37 -26.12 -2.37
C LEU A 28 -2.53 -25.39 -3.05
N THR A 29 -3.71 -25.40 -2.43
CA THR A 29 -4.84 -24.59 -2.87
C THR A 29 -4.69 -23.14 -2.38
N ALA A 30 -5.47 -22.22 -2.96
CA ALA A 30 -5.48 -20.82 -2.53
C ALA A 30 -5.90 -20.69 -1.06
N GLU A 31 -6.89 -21.49 -0.64
CA GLU A 31 -7.42 -21.51 0.72
C GLU A 31 -6.38 -22.00 1.71
N ALA A 32 -5.61 -23.05 1.35
CA ALA A 32 -4.54 -23.56 2.21
C ALA A 32 -3.40 -22.55 2.39
N ILE A 33 -3.06 -21.80 1.33
CA ILE A 33 -2.07 -20.72 1.40
C ILE A 33 -2.60 -19.60 2.30
N MET A 34 -3.81 -19.12 2.04
CA MET A 34 -4.38 -17.98 2.77
C MET A 34 -4.68 -18.32 4.25
N ALA A 35 -5.04 -19.55 4.58
CA ALA A 35 -5.18 -19.98 5.97
C ALA A 35 -3.85 -19.85 6.76
N ARG A 36 -2.70 -20.12 6.11
CA ARG A 36 -1.38 -19.94 6.73
C ARG A 36 -1.04 -18.46 6.86
N VAL A 37 -1.37 -17.65 5.85
CA VAL A 37 -1.24 -16.19 5.90
C VAL A 37 -2.05 -15.62 7.08
N ALA A 38 -3.30 -16.04 7.24
CA ALA A 38 -4.17 -15.64 8.34
C ALA A 38 -3.55 -15.96 9.70
N ALA A 39 -3.13 -17.22 9.92
CA ALA A 39 -2.50 -17.61 11.17
C ALA A 39 -1.22 -16.80 11.48
N ASN A 40 -0.44 -16.46 10.45
CA ASN A 40 0.74 -15.63 10.59
C ASN A 40 0.42 -14.16 10.89
N GLN A 41 -0.59 -13.60 10.21
CA GLN A 41 -0.99 -12.21 10.40
C GLN A 41 -1.68 -12.00 11.75
N ASP A 42 -2.57 -12.90 12.18
CA ASP A 42 -3.18 -12.86 13.51
C ASP A 42 -2.11 -12.88 14.62
N ARG A 43 -1.05 -13.69 14.45
CA ARG A 43 0.10 -13.72 15.37
C ARG A 43 0.93 -12.45 15.28
N SER A 44 1.19 -11.97 14.07
CA SER A 44 1.99 -10.77 13.84
C SER A 44 1.30 -9.54 14.42
N GLU A 45 -0.01 -9.37 14.27
CA GLU A 45 -0.74 -8.28 14.94
C GLU A 45 -0.58 -8.28 16.47
N ALA A 46 -0.48 -9.47 17.07
CA ALA A 46 -0.19 -9.59 18.50
C ALA A 46 1.24 -9.16 18.85
N LEU A 47 2.23 -9.52 18.03
CA LEU A 47 3.64 -9.15 18.21
C LEU A 47 3.88 -7.66 17.93
N ARG A 48 3.20 -7.10 16.93
CA ARG A 48 3.31 -5.68 16.52
C ARG A 48 2.92 -4.70 17.63
N LYS A 49 2.17 -5.15 18.65
CA LYS A 49 1.89 -4.42 19.91
C LYS A 49 3.15 -4.05 20.71
N GLN A 50 4.32 -4.58 20.37
CA GLN A 50 5.57 -4.32 21.08
C GLN A 50 6.49 -3.36 20.33
N TYR A 51 6.13 -2.94 19.11
CA TYR A 51 7.00 -2.15 18.24
C TYR A 51 6.75 -0.66 18.38
N VAL A 52 7.81 0.09 18.66
CA VAL A 52 7.86 1.53 18.41
C VAL A 52 8.39 1.74 17.00
N TYR A 53 7.67 2.51 16.19
CA TYR A 53 8.07 2.76 14.80
C TYR A 53 7.94 4.24 14.43
N LYS A 54 8.65 4.61 13.36
CA LYS A 54 8.49 5.90 12.71
C LYS A 54 7.59 5.74 11.50
N GLN A 55 6.59 6.60 11.38
CA GLN A 55 5.71 6.64 10.23
C GLN A 55 5.99 7.92 9.44
N HIS A 56 6.28 7.76 8.16
CA HIS A 56 6.53 8.86 7.23
C HIS A 56 5.39 8.89 6.20
N ILE A 57 4.57 9.93 6.24
CA ILE A 57 3.47 10.14 5.31
C ILE A 57 3.88 11.20 4.30
N HIS A 58 3.65 10.94 3.01
CA HIS A 58 3.85 11.91 1.94
C HIS A 58 2.57 12.03 1.11
N ILE A 59 2.04 13.26 1.00
CA ILE A 59 0.78 13.56 0.32
C ILE A 59 1.03 14.59 -0.78
N LEU A 60 0.47 14.32 -1.96
CA LEU A 60 0.47 15.22 -3.11
C LEU A 60 -0.96 15.45 -3.57
N THR A 61 -1.40 16.70 -3.62
CA THR A 61 -2.71 17.06 -4.20
C THR A 61 -2.52 17.82 -5.50
N HIS A 62 -3.31 17.47 -6.51
CA HIS A 62 -3.27 18.07 -7.83
C HIS A 62 -4.63 18.64 -8.20
N LYS A 63 -4.64 19.79 -8.88
CA LYS A 63 -5.84 20.31 -9.54
C LYS A 63 -6.06 19.56 -10.84
N ARG A 64 -7.31 19.57 -11.33
CA ARG A 64 -7.66 19.14 -12.69
C ARG A 64 -6.70 19.77 -13.71
N GLY A 65 -5.99 18.92 -14.47
CA GLY A 65 -4.92 19.34 -15.38
C GLY A 65 -3.49 19.08 -14.86
N GLY A 66 -3.33 18.44 -13.69
CA GLY A 66 -2.05 17.95 -13.20
C GLY A 66 -1.18 19.00 -12.49
N LYS A 67 -1.72 20.19 -12.22
CA LYS A 67 -0.98 21.21 -11.46
C LYS A 67 -0.93 20.81 -9.99
N LEU A 68 0.28 20.66 -9.45
CA LEU A 68 0.51 20.42 -8.02
C LEU A 68 -0.01 21.61 -7.20
N MET A 69 -0.99 21.34 -6.34
CA MET A 69 -1.60 22.32 -5.45
C MET A 69 -0.93 22.29 -4.08
N ARG A 70 -0.64 21.11 -3.55
CA ARG A 70 0.05 20.95 -2.28
C ARG A 70 0.89 19.69 -2.27
N GLU A 71 2.03 19.80 -1.61
CA GLU A 71 2.94 18.71 -1.29
C GLU A 71 3.24 18.79 0.19
N GLU A 72 3.19 17.66 0.86
CA GLU A 72 3.32 17.61 2.30
C GLU A 72 3.97 16.31 2.76
N THR A 73 4.76 16.44 3.82
CA THR A 73 5.39 15.35 4.52
C THR A 73 5.12 15.47 6.01
N ALA A 74 4.61 14.40 6.62
CA ALA A 74 4.36 14.30 8.04
C ALA A 74 5.09 13.09 8.64
N ASP A 75 5.93 13.34 9.64
CA ASP A 75 6.69 12.33 10.38
C ASP A 75 6.10 12.12 11.77
N TYR A 76 5.78 10.88 12.11
CA TYR A 76 5.25 10.49 13.41
C TYR A 76 6.17 9.51 14.12
N ASN A 77 6.25 9.64 15.44
CA ASN A 77 6.65 8.54 16.31
C ASN A 77 5.38 7.81 16.77
N VAL A 78 5.32 6.51 16.53
CA VAL A 78 4.18 5.68 16.90
C VAL A 78 4.58 4.70 17.99
N VAL A 79 3.86 4.75 19.10
CA VAL A 79 4.11 3.91 20.28
C VAL A 79 2.86 3.08 20.56
N PRO A 80 2.97 1.76 20.78
CA PRO A 80 1.82 0.93 21.05
C PRO A 80 1.26 1.22 22.45
N THR A 81 -0.05 1.07 22.60
CA THR A 81 -0.79 1.16 23.86
C THR A 81 -1.58 -0.14 24.07
N PRO A 82 -2.14 -0.38 25.28
CA PRO A 82 -2.98 -1.57 25.49
C PRO A 82 -4.15 -1.67 24.49
N ASP A 83 -4.73 -0.52 24.12
CA ASP A 83 -5.94 -0.45 23.30
C ASP A 83 -5.69 -0.09 21.83
N GLY A 84 -4.45 0.21 21.41
CA GLY A 84 -4.14 0.63 20.05
C GLY A 84 -2.73 1.19 19.90
N THR A 85 -2.60 2.35 19.27
CA THR A 85 -1.34 3.09 19.19
C THR A 85 -1.52 4.54 19.61
N LYS A 86 -0.43 5.19 20.00
CA LYS A 86 -0.34 6.63 20.20
C LYS A 86 0.63 7.18 19.17
N LYS A 87 0.12 8.01 18.27
CA LYS A 87 0.91 8.75 17.29
C LYS A 87 1.29 10.12 17.84
N LYS A 88 2.56 10.49 17.71
CA LYS A 88 3.05 11.83 18.01
C LYS A 88 3.67 12.42 16.75
N LEU A 89 3.04 13.46 16.21
CA LEU A 89 3.63 14.25 15.12
C LEU A 89 4.94 14.87 15.59
N THR A 90 6.00 14.65 14.83
CA THR A 90 7.36 15.13 15.12
C THR A 90 7.81 16.20 14.16
N LEU A 91 7.42 16.08 12.88
CA LEU A 91 7.74 17.05 11.84
C LEU A 91 6.60 17.08 10.84
N LEU A 92 6.22 18.28 10.45
CA LEU A 92 5.30 18.52 9.34
C LEU A 92 5.92 19.59 8.48
N THR A 93 6.16 19.28 7.22
CA THR A 93 6.72 20.23 6.24
C THR A 93 6.02 20.10 4.92
N GLY A 94 6.09 21.14 4.11
CA GLY A 94 5.53 21.07 2.77
C GLY A 94 5.55 22.39 2.04
N ARG A 95 4.81 22.42 0.93
CA ARG A 95 4.55 23.62 0.15
C ARG A 95 3.15 23.58 -0.44
N TYR A 96 2.56 24.75 -0.63
CA TYR A 96 1.26 24.89 -1.29
C TYR A 96 1.29 26.03 -2.30
N TRP A 97 0.45 25.92 -3.32
CA TRP A 97 0.26 26.95 -4.33
C TRP A 97 -0.64 28.06 -3.81
N HIS A 98 -0.10 29.27 -3.63
CA HIS A 98 -0.85 30.43 -3.14
C HIS A 98 -0.46 31.69 -3.92
N LYS A 99 -1.46 32.45 -4.37
CA LYS A 99 -1.31 33.73 -5.09
C LYS A 99 -0.24 33.71 -6.19
N GLY A 100 -0.16 32.63 -6.97
CA GLY A 100 0.73 32.55 -8.12
C GLY A 100 2.12 31.99 -7.85
N ARG A 101 2.42 31.55 -6.62
CA ARG A 101 3.72 30.98 -6.23
C ARG A 101 3.55 29.82 -5.24
N TYR A 102 4.64 29.07 -5.03
CA TYR A 102 4.69 28.09 -3.96
C TYR A 102 5.18 28.74 -2.67
N GLU A 103 4.43 28.56 -1.60
CA GLU A 103 4.81 28.97 -0.25
C GLU A 103 5.14 27.72 0.58
N GLN A 104 6.29 27.72 1.23
CA GLN A 104 6.75 26.63 2.09
C GLN A 104 6.22 26.79 3.51
N PHE A 105 6.03 25.69 4.21
CA PHE A 105 5.65 25.69 5.61
C PHE A 105 6.40 24.63 6.42
N THR A 106 6.50 24.90 7.72
CA THR A 106 6.93 23.97 8.76
C THR A 106 5.94 24.08 9.92
N GLY A 107 5.42 22.95 10.39
CA GLY A 107 4.29 22.89 11.33
C GLY A 107 2.93 22.96 10.63
N GLU A 108 1.85 22.96 11.40
CA GLU A 108 0.50 23.06 10.83
C GLU A 108 0.34 24.43 10.14
N PRO A 109 0.10 24.47 8.82
CA PRO A 109 -0.18 25.74 8.15
C PRO A 109 -1.49 26.29 8.69
N THR A 110 -1.55 27.59 8.98
CA THR A 110 -2.82 28.24 9.32
C THR A 110 -3.76 28.07 8.13
N PRO A 111 -4.91 27.37 8.27
CA PRO A 111 -5.83 27.23 7.15
C PRO A 111 -6.31 28.62 6.75
N GLU A 112 -6.31 28.94 5.46
CA GLU A 112 -7.24 29.96 5.00
C GLU A 112 -8.65 29.40 5.26
N LYS A 113 -9.54 30.23 5.82
CA LYS A 113 -10.85 29.84 6.36
C LYS A 113 -11.77 29.12 5.36
N ASP A 114 -11.38 29.08 4.08
CA ASP A 114 -12.11 28.49 2.96
C ASP A 114 -11.23 27.56 2.08
N SER A 115 -10.05 27.12 2.53
CA SER A 115 -9.21 26.22 1.73
C SER A 115 -9.70 24.77 1.86
N PHE A 116 -10.37 24.27 0.84
CA PHE A 116 -10.77 22.85 0.68
C PHE A 116 -9.60 21.87 0.91
N ASP A 117 -8.36 22.32 0.70
CA ASP A 117 -7.16 21.49 0.79
C ASP A 117 -6.70 21.22 2.24
N GLY A 118 -7.00 22.09 3.21
CA GLY A 118 -6.49 21.96 4.59
C GLY A 118 -7.17 20.83 5.37
N ASP A 119 -8.49 20.87 5.42
CA ASP A 119 -9.30 19.89 6.15
C ASP A 119 -9.25 18.51 5.46
N LEU A 120 -9.31 18.47 4.12
CA LEU A 120 -9.21 17.22 3.36
C LEU A 120 -7.88 16.49 3.58
N ILE A 121 -6.77 17.23 3.72
CA ILE A 121 -5.46 16.61 3.93
C ILE A 121 -5.34 16.08 5.36
N ASN A 122 -5.86 16.79 6.35
CA ASN A 122 -5.92 16.28 7.71
C ASN A 122 -6.76 15.01 7.79
N ASP A 123 -7.95 15.01 7.17
CA ASP A 123 -8.80 13.82 7.07
C ASP A 123 -8.09 12.69 6.33
N LEU A 124 -7.32 12.98 5.26
CA LEU A 124 -6.55 11.96 4.53
C LEU A 124 -5.40 11.39 5.36
N ARG A 125 -4.71 12.19 6.19
CA ARG A 125 -3.68 11.67 7.10
C ARG A 125 -4.28 10.74 8.14
N ASP A 126 -5.45 11.09 8.67
CA ASP A 126 -6.17 10.29 9.64
C ASP A 126 -6.73 9.01 8.99
N ASP A 127 -7.32 9.09 7.79
CA ASP A 127 -7.85 7.94 7.04
C ASP A 127 -6.76 6.98 6.56
N LEU A 128 -5.58 7.49 6.20
CA LEU A 128 -4.41 6.67 5.85
C LEU A 128 -3.76 6.00 7.04
N SER A 129 -4.21 6.30 8.25
CA SER A 129 -3.58 5.80 9.46
C SER A 129 -4.62 5.52 10.55
N ASP A 130 -5.06 4.27 10.65
CA ASP A 130 -6.02 3.88 11.69
C ASP A 130 -5.33 3.81 13.06
N ASP A 131 -5.64 4.77 13.94
CA ASP A 131 -5.13 4.81 15.32
C ASP A 131 -5.57 3.62 16.17
N LYS A 132 -6.65 2.93 15.77
CA LYS A 132 -7.12 1.70 16.40
C LYS A 132 -6.42 0.47 15.84
N ALA A 133 -5.78 0.58 14.68
CA ALA A 133 -4.95 -0.47 14.12
C ALA A 133 -3.55 -0.46 14.76
N LYS A 134 -3.05 -1.65 15.04
CA LYS A 134 -1.79 -1.85 15.78
C LYS A 134 -0.55 -1.74 14.89
N ASP A 135 -0.74 -1.81 13.58
CA ASP A 135 0.28 -1.69 12.55
C ASP A 135 0.04 -0.49 11.62
N GLY A 136 -0.91 0.38 11.95
CA GLY A 136 -1.24 1.59 11.20
C GLY A 136 -1.98 1.34 9.88
N LEU A 137 -2.33 0.09 9.55
CA LEU A 137 -3.17 -0.21 8.39
C LEU A 137 -4.65 -0.19 8.80
N ALA A 138 -5.48 0.55 8.07
CA ALA A 138 -6.91 0.50 8.33
C ALA A 138 -7.46 -0.92 8.11
N ARG A 139 -8.20 -1.40 9.11
CA ARG A 139 -8.87 -2.70 9.06
C ARG A 139 -9.74 -2.81 7.82
N ARG A 140 -9.84 -4.01 7.23
CA ARG A 140 -10.71 -4.35 6.07
C ARG A 140 -10.23 -3.88 4.69
N TRP A 141 -9.06 -3.25 4.56
CA TRP A 141 -8.49 -2.98 3.23
C TRP A 141 -7.94 -4.24 2.58
N PHE A 142 -7.35 -5.15 3.35
CA PHE A 142 -6.70 -6.35 2.86
C PHE A 142 -7.24 -7.57 3.61
N PRO A 143 -7.71 -8.64 2.93
CA PRO A 143 -8.25 -9.82 3.61
C PRO A 143 -7.12 -10.76 4.06
N LEU A 144 -6.34 -10.33 5.05
CA LEU A 144 -5.13 -11.02 5.46
C LEU A 144 -5.31 -11.82 6.75
N THR A 145 -6.15 -11.34 7.68
CA THR A 145 -6.43 -12.02 8.96
C THR A 145 -7.50 -13.10 8.83
N SER A 146 -7.60 -13.99 9.83
CA SER A 146 -8.64 -15.03 9.83
C SER A 146 -10.06 -14.45 9.81
N GLU A 147 -10.26 -13.29 10.46
CA GLU A 147 -11.55 -12.61 10.51
C GLU A 147 -11.97 -12.10 9.13
N GLU A 148 -11.08 -11.37 8.46
CA GLU A 148 -11.38 -10.72 7.18
C GLU A 148 -11.53 -11.71 6.03
N GLN A 149 -10.82 -12.84 6.05
CA GLN A 149 -10.88 -13.83 4.97
C GLN A 149 -12.28 -14.46 4.81
N ASN A 150 -13.14 -14.40 5.83
CA ASN A 150 -14.50 -14.95 5.77
C ASN A 150 -15.37 -14.28 4.70
N ASP A 151 -15.08 -13.02 4.38
CA ASP A 151 -15.87 -12.24 3.43
C ASP A 151 -15.34 -12.35 1.99
N TYR A 152 -14.28 -13.15 1.76
CA TYR A 152 -13.54 -13.15 0.49
C TYR A 152 -13.38 -14.54 -0.13
N ALA A 153 -13.37 -14.57 -1.46
CA ALA A 153 -13.01 -15.72 -2.26
C ALA A 153 -11.60 -15.52 -2.83
N PHE A 154 -10.79 -16.58 -2.81
CA PHE A 154 -9.39 -16.56 -3.24
C PHE A 154 -9.18 -17.42 -4.48
N LYS A 155 -8.26 -17.01 -5.34
CA LYS A 155 -7.84 -17.79 -6.51
C LYS A 155 -6.33 -17.72 -6.64
N LEU A 156 -5.68 -18.88 -6.63
CA LEU A 156 -4.27 -19.00 -6.95
C LEU A 156 -4.08 -18.81 -8.46
N LEU A 157 -3.34 -17.78 -8.83
CA LEU A 157 -3.00 -17.46 -10.22
C LEU A 157 -1.70 -18.15 -10.66
N GLY A 158 -0.81 -18.44 -9.72
CA GLY A 158 0.42 -19.18 -9.95
C GLY A 158 1.48 -18.87 -8.90
N GLN A 159 2.71 -19.24 -9.22
CA GLN A 159 3.89 -18.92 -8.43
C GLN A 159 4.93 -18.24 -9.31
N GLU A 160 5.60 -17.22 -8.78
CA GLU A 160 6.62 -16.46 -9.52
C GLU A 160 7.74 -16.02 -8.59
N VAL A 161 8.82 -15.46 -9.15
CA VAL A 161 9.93 -14.91 -8.37
C VAL A 161 9.83 -13.39 -8.38
N GLN A 162 9.72 -12.77 -7.20
CA GLN A 162 9.80 -11.32 -7.02
C GLN A 162 10.96 -10.97 -6.10
N GLN A 163 11.86 -10.11 -6.58
CA GLN A 163 13.03 -9.64 -5.81
C GLN A 163 13.86 -10.80 -5.18
N GLY A 164 13.99 -11.91 -5.92
CA GLY A 164 14.72 -13.10 -5.46
C GLY A 164 13.93 -14.02 -4.51
N ARG A 165 12.69 -13.68 -4.15
CA ARG A 165 11.79 -14.52 -3.36
C ARG A 165 10.80 -15.25 -4.25
N SER A 166 10.59 -16.53 -3.97
CA SER A 166 9.48 -17.27 -4.55
C SER A 166 8.18 -16.83 -3.87
N VAL A 167 7.19 -16.41 -4.65
CA VAL A 167 5.90 -15.92 -4.15
C VAL A 167 4.73 -16.60 -4.82
N TYR A 168 3.69 -16.94 -4.05
CA TYR A 168 2.38 -17.28 -4.58
C TYR A 168 1.63 -16.01 -4.97
N HIS A 169 1.03 -16.00 -6.15
CA HIS A 169 0.20 -14.91 -6.63
C HIS A 169 -1.28 -15.27 -6.44
N ILE A 170 -1.93 -14.61 -5.49
CA ILE A 170 -3.33 -14.83 -5.13
C ILE A 170 -4.16 -13.65 -5.60
N ARG A 171 -5.28 -13.90 -6.27
CA ARG A 171 -6.35 -12.93 -6.44
C ARG A 171 -7.39 -13.11 -5.35
N PHE A 172 -7.90 -12.02 -4.81
CA PHE A 172 -9.04 -12.03 -3.90
C PHE A 172 -10.15 -11.10 -4.39
N GLN A 173 -11.39 -11.48 -4.08
CA GLN A 173 -12.57 -10.69 -4.36
C GLN A 173 -13.60 -10.92 -3.25
N PRO A 174 -14.44 -9.93 -2.93
CA PRO A 174 -15.45 -10.10 -1.91
C PRO A 174 -16.50 -11.12 -2.39
N LYS A 175 -16.99 -11.94 -1.46
CA LYS A 175 -18.09 -12.90 -1.71
C LYS A 175 -19.39 -12.15 -1.96
N ASP A 176 -19.62 -11.09 -1.19
CA ASP A 176 -20.69 -10.13 -1.38
C ASP A 176 -20.11 -8.74 -1.71
N LYS A 177 -20.44 -8.25 -2.90
CA LYS A 177 -19.93 -6.97 -3.42
C LYS A 177 -20.66 -5.76 -2.85
N ASP A 178 -21.81 -5.96 -2.23
CA ASP A 178 -22.63 -4.90 -1.67
C ASP A 178 -22.23 -4.59 -0.21
N GLU A 179 -21.51 -5.51 0.45
CA GLU A 179 -21.02 -5.36 1.83
C GLU A 179 -19.53 -4.98 1.94
N VAL A 180 -18.69 -5.46 1.03
CA VAL A 180 -17.24 -5.23 1.06
C VAL A 180 -16.73 -4.76 -0.31
N PRO A 181 -16.17 -3.54 -0.43
CA PRO A 181 -15.95 -2.94 -1.73
C PRO A 181 -14.58 -3.23 -2.34
N TRP A 182 -13.69 -3.98 -1.68
CA TRP A 182 -12.29 -4.13 -2.12
C TRP A 182 -12.04 -5.48 -2.78
N ALA A 183 -11.39 -5.48 -3.94
CA ALA A 183 -10.86 -6.68 -4.59
C ALA A 183 -9.40 -6.41 -4.96
N GLY A 184 -8.60 -7.45 -5.17
CA GLY A 184 -7.18 -7.22 -5.33
C GLY A 184 -6.35 -8.47 -5.57
N GLU A 185 -5.05 -8.27 -5.44
CA GLU A 185 -4.05 -9.30 -5.61
C GLU A 185 -3.03 -9.23 -4.46
N ALA A 186 -2.62 -10.40 -3.98
CA ALA A 186 -1.66 -10.58 -2.92
C ALA A 186 -0.51 -11.47 -3.41
N TYR A 187 0.72 -11.07 -3.09
CA TYR A 187 1.94 -11.81 -3.34
C TYR A 187 2.45 -12.32 -2.00
N ILE A 188 2.44 -13.64 -1.83
CA ILE A 188 2.71 -14.31 -0.55
C ILE A 188 4.02 -15.06 -0.65
N ASP A 189 4.95 -14.82 0.28
CA ASP A 189 6.21 -15.56 0.35
C ASP A 189 5.93 -17.07 0.46
N ALA A 190 6.51 -17.86 -0.44
CA ALA A 190 6.18 -19.29 -0.55
C ALA A 190 6.77 -20.14 0.58
N ALA A 191 7.80 -19.64 1.27
CA ALA A 191 8.45 -20.34 2.39
C ALA A 191 7.85 -19.92 3.74
N GLU A 192 7.61 -18.62 3.92
CA GLU A 192 7.17 -18.06 5.20
C GLU A 192 5.64 -17.90 5.30
N PHE A 193 4.91 -17.93 4.16
CA PHE A 193 3.47 -17.63 4.09
C PHE A 193 3.13 -16.25 4.64
N GLU A 194 3.98 -15.27 4.35
CA GLU A 194 3.81 -13.89 4.77
C GLU A 194 3.51 -13.02 3.55
N PRO A 195 2.65 -11.99 3.66
CA PRO A 195 2.43 -11.06 2.57
C PRO A 195 3.76 -10.35 2.28
N VAL A 196 4.11 -10.27 0.99
CA VAL A 196 5.23 -9.45 0.50
C VAL A 196 4.68 -8.14 -0.05
N ARG A 197 3.58 -8.23 -0.81
CA ARG A 197 2.89 -7.09 -1.40
C ARG A 197 1.42 -7.40 -1.57
N VAL A 198 0.56 -6.44 -1.27
CA VAL A 198 -0.88 -6.57 -1.49
C VAL A 198 -1.40 -5.29 -2.12
N PHE A 199 -2.15 -5.43 -3.20
CA PHE A 199 -2.79 -4.33 -3.89
C PHE A 199 -4.30 -4.53 -3.92
N THR A 200 -5.05 -3.49 -3.63
CA THR A 200 -6.51 -3.45 -3.66
C THR A 200 -7.01 -2.40 -4.61
N LYS A 201 -8.23 -2.60 -5.10
CA LYS A 201 -9.01 -1.64 -5.88
C LYS A 201 -10.47 -1.84 -5.55
N LEU A 202 -11.31 -0.86 -5.87
CA LEU A 202 -12.75 -1.02 -5.75
C LEU A 202 -13.25 -2.16 -6.67
N ALA A 203 -14.02 -3.08 -6.10
CA ALA A 203 -14.60 -4.26 -6.74
C ALA A 203 -15.82 -3.90 -7.62
N GLY A 204 -16.50 -2.79 -7.31
CA GLY A 204 -17.69 -2.29 -8.01
C GLY A 204 -17.49 -0.91 -8.64
N ARG A 205 -18.38 -0.55 -9.58
CA ARG A 205 -18.51 0.84 -10.05
C ARG A 205 -19.21 1.65 -8.95
N ILE A 206 -18.57 2.72 -8.48
CA ILE A 206 -19.25 3.71 -7.62
C ILE A 206 -20.45 4.28 -8.41
N PRO A 207 -21.69 4.25 -7.86
CA PRO A 207 -22.87 4.84 -8.51
C PRO A 207 -22.63 6.29 -8.90
N LEU A 208 -23.12 6.69 -10.08
CA LEU A 208 -22.85 8.01 -10.68
C LEU A 208 -23.23 9.16 -9.74
N MET A 209 -24.33 9.04 -9.00
CA MET A 209 -24.82 10.07 -8.08
C MET A 209 -23.86 10.32 -6.90
N ILE A 210 -23.20 9.28 -6.38
CA ILE A 210 -22.19 9.41 -5.32
C ILE A 210 -20.91 10.03 -5.88
N ARG A 211 -20.51 9.67 -7.12
CA ARG A 211 -19.39 10.31 -7.84
C ARG A 211 -19.63 11.81 -8.06
N THR A 212 -20.89 12.19 -8.28
CA THR A 212 -21.27 13.59 -8.54
C THR A 212 -21.40 14.39 -7.24
N LEU A 213 -21.99 13.81 -6.19
CA LEU A 213 -22.18 14.45 -4.88
C LEU A 213 -20.85 14.67 -4.13
N LEU A 214 -19.93 13.71 -4.22
CA LEU A 214 -18.61 13.81 -3.60
C LEU A 214 -17.57 14.52 -4.51
N GLY A 215 -17.94 14.90 -5.75
CA GLY A 215 -17.00 15.46 -6.72
C GLY A 215 -15.92 14.48 -7.22
N ILE A 216 -16.06 13.19 -6.93
CA ILE A 216 -15.07 12.13 -7.20
C ILE A 216 -15.27 11.59 -8.63
N ASN A 217 -14.65 12.24 -9.61
CA ASN A 217 -14.44 11.63 -10.92
C ASN A 217 -13.04 10.98 -11.01
N VAL A 218 -12.76 10.05 -10.08
CA VAL A 218 -11.39 9.54 -9.86
C VAL A 218 -11.27 8.08 -10.33
N PRO A 219 -10.77 7.80 -11.54
CA PRO A 219 -10.31 6.45 -11.88
C PRO A 219 -9.02 6.12 -11.10
N GLY A 220 -9.07 5.19 -10.14
CA GLY A 220 -7.83 4.65 -9.56
C GLY A 220 -7.77 4.45 -8.04
N ILE A 221 -8.89 4.55 -7.30
CA ILE A 221 -8.86 4.32 -5.85
C ILE A 221 -8.44 2.88 -5.56
N GLY A 222 -7.26 2.73 -4.98
CA GLY A 222 -6.66 1.46 -4.62
C GLY A 222 -5.49 1.64 -3.68
N PHE A 223 -5.31 0.69 -2.76
CA PHE A 223 -4.22 0.72 -1.80
C PHE A 223 -3.16 -0.29 -2.20
N ASN A 224 -1.90 0.06 -2.01
CA ASN A 224 -0.78 -0.83 -2.17
C ASN A 224 0.01 -0.86 -0.87
N VAL A 225 0.16 -2.04 -0.27
CA VAL A 225 1.01 -2.25 0.89
C VAL A 225 2.15 -3.20 0.53
N VAL A 226 3.35 -2.84 0.96
CA VAL A 226 4.55 -3.69 0.89
C VAL A 226 4.96 -4.02 2.30
N TYR A 227 5.22 -5.30 2.53
CA TYR A 227 5.70 -5.79 3.81
C TYR A 227 7.19 -6.12 3.72
N GLN A 228 7.87 -5.95 4.83
CA GLN A 228 9.28 -6.29 4.95
C GLN A 228 9.51 -7.10 6.22
N ARG A 229 10.30 -8.17 6.05
CA ARG A 229 10.82 -8.97 7.16
C ARG A 229 11.85 -8.15 7.96
N GLN A 230 11.60 -7.99 9.24
CA GLN A 230 12.49 -7.31 10.18
C GLN A 230 13.63 -8.25 10.64
N PRO A 231 14.72 -7.73 11.23
CA PRO A 231 15.86 -8.54 11.67
C PRO A 231 15.50 -9.64 12.69
N ASP A 232 14.49 -9.39 13.52
CA ASP A 232 13.94 -10.34 14.49
C ASP A 232 12.95 -11.36 13.88
N GLY A 233 12.70 -11.26 12.58
CA GLY A 233 11.86 -12.17 11.81
C GLY A 233 10.38 -11.79 11.74
N VAL A 234 9.94 -10.72 12.39
CA VAL A 234 8.56 -10.24 12.25
C VAL A 234 8.37 -9.56 10.89
N TRP A 235 7.26 -9.84 10.22
CA TRP A 235 6.88 -9.12 9.01
C TRP A 235 6.05 -7.89 9.37
N PHE A 236 6.46 -6.73 8.87
CA PHE A 236 5.85 -5.45 9.19
C PHE A 236 5.52 -4.66 7.91
N PRO A 237 4.37 -3.94 7.85
CA PRO A 237 4.09 -3.02 6.74
C PRO A 237 5.18 -1.95 6.62
N ALA A 238 5.95 -1.97 5.53
CA ALA A 238 7.06 -1.04 5.30
C ALA A 238 6.64 0.17 4.45
N THR A 239 5.64 0.00 3.60
CA THR A 239 5.12 1.08 2.76
C THR A 239 3.64 0.85 2.51
N LEU A 240 2.84 1.90 2.68
CA LEU A 240 1.44 1.96 2.28
C LEU A 240 1.28 3.18 1.38
N GLY A 241 0.66 2.98 0.22
CA GLY A 241 0.37 4.05 -0.72
C GLY A 241 -1.03 3.92 -1.29
N THR A 242 -1.60 5.05 -1.67
CA THR A 242 -2.83 5.15 -2.45
C THR A 242 -2.63 6.19 -3.52
N GLU A 243 -3.29 6.04 -4.66
CA GLU A 243 -3.30 7.05 -5.71
C GLU A 243 -4.76 7.43 -6.01
N PHE A 244 -5.06 8.72 -5.94
CA PHE A 244 -6.31 9.30 -6.43
C PHE A 244 -5.98 10.12 -7.68
N ARG A 245 -6.39 9.65 -8.87
CA ARG A 245 -6.21 10.38 -10.14
C ARG A 245 -7.47 11.13 -10.58
#